data_AF-A0A7X8ZHP0-F1
#
_entry.id   AF-A0A7X8ZHP0-F1
#
_cell.length_a   1.000
_cell.length_b   1.000
_cell.length_c   1.000
_cell.angle_alpha   90.00
_cell.angle_beta   90.00
_cell.angle_gamma   90.00
#
_symmetry.space_group_name_H-M   'P 1'
#
loop_
_entity.id
_entity.type
_entity.pdbx_description
1 polymer ?
#
loop_
_entity_poly.entity_id
_entity_poly.type
_entity_poly.pdbx_seq_one_letter_code
_entity_poly.pdbx_strand_id
1 'polypeptide(L)'
;MFEMKLPNSNRLAKLLHPARQAMIISEVIPVSQSMNTYVLKAADGHELAYFEAGAYIPVFVNVDGNEIERPYSLSSSPKQSEEGIYTITVKKADGGYISNYIHENWKAGDLVTLGGPQNSESYNS
;
A
#
# COMPACT_ATOMS: atom_id res chain seq x y z
N MET A 1 -25.31 -20.70 -24.54
CA MET A 1 -25.39 -20.60 -23.07
C MET A 1 -24.31 -21.50 -22.48
N PHE A 2 -23.23 -20.93 -21.96
CA PHE A 2 -22.40 -21.41 -20.85
C PHE A 2 -21.25 -20.40 -20.72
N GLU A 3 -21.33 -19.57 -19.68
CA GLU A 3 -20.36 -18.52 -19.37
C GLU A 3 -18.97 -19.13 -19.13
N MET A 4 -17.95 -18.54 -19.74
CA MET A 4 -16.58 -18.70 -19.28
C MET A 4 -16.47 -18.05 -17.89
N LYS A 5 -16.66 -18.84 -16.83
CA LYS A 5 -16.18 -18.47 -15.49
C LYS A 5 -14.66 -18.36 -15.57
N LEU A 6 -14.17 -17.13 -15.67
CA LEU A 6 -12.75 -16.83 -15.58
C LEU A 6 -12.19 -17.43 -14.27
N PRO A 7 -11.15 -18.28 -14.34
CA PRO A 7 -10.49 -18.79 -13.16
C PRO A 7 -9.50 -17.74 -12.64
N ASN A 8 -9.36 -17.65 -11.31
CA ASN A 8 -8.23 -17.05 -10.61
C ASN A 8 -8.02 -15.53 -10.76
N SER A 9 -8.89 -14.73 -10.12
CA SER A 9 -8.63 -13.30 -9.86
C SER A 9 -7.19 -13.07 -9.32
N ASN A 10 -6.70 -13.94 -8.44
CA ASN A 10 -5.37 -13.84 -7.84
C ASN A 10 -4.18 -14.10 -8.79
N ARG A 11 -4.32 -14.89 -9.87
CA ARG A 11 -3.19 -15.23 -10.75
C ARG A 11 -2.95 -14.18 -11.83
N LEU A 12 -4.03 -13.61 -12.36
CA LEU A 12 -3.94 -12.49 -13.30
C LEU A 12 -3.50 -11.21 -12.60
N ALA A 13 -4.00 -10.96 -11.38
CA ALA A 13 -3.48 -9.92 -10.50
C ALA A 13 -1.95 -10.00 -10.35
N LYS A 14 -1.40 -11.16 -9.96
CA LYS A 14 0.05 -11.35 -9.83
C LYS A 14 0.85 -11.16 -11.13
N LEU A 15 0.25 -11.40 -12.29
CA LEU A 15 0.93 -11.30 -13.59
C LEU A 15 0.86 -9.90 -14.20
N LEU A 16 -0.14 -9.09 -13.83
CA LEU A 16 -0.39 -7.78 -14.40
C LEU A 16 0.07 -6.63 -13.50
N HIS A 17 0.29 -6.87 -12.21
CA HIS A 17 0.67 -5.80 -11.30
C HIS A 17 2.16 -5.51 -11.38
N PRO A 18 2.55 -4.24 -11.54
CA PRO A 18 3.95 -3.88 -11.56
C PRO A 18 4.60 -4.20 -10.21
N ALA A 19 5.85 -4.70 -10.25
CA ALA A 19 6.61 -5.00 -9.04
C ALA A 19 6.76 -3.79 -8.10
N ARG A 20 6.65 -2.58 -8.68
CA ARG A 20 6.64 -1.29 -7.99
C ARG A 20 5.64 -0.36 -8.68
N GLN A 21 4.75 0.26 -7.92
CA GLN A 21 3.77 1.22 -8.42
C GLN A 21 3.95 2.58 -7.73
N ALA A 22 3.94 3.64 -8.52
CA ALA A 22 3.92 5.00 -8.02
C ALA A 22 2.50 5.36 -7.56
N MET A 23 2.40 5.91 -6.36
CA MET A 23 1.17 6.32 -5.71
C MET A 23 1.28 7.77 -5.29
N ILE A 24 0.16 8.48 -5.28
CA ILE A 24 0.06 9.82 -4.71
C ILE A 24 -0.60 9.72 -3.35
N ILE A 25 -0.02 10.37 -2.35
CA ILE A 25 -0.70 10.59 -1.07
C ILE A 25 -1.81 11.61 -1.32
N SER A 26 -3.07 11.16 -1.40
CA SER A 26 -4.18 12.09 -1.61
C SER A 26 -4.57 12.81 -0.34
N GLU A 27 -4.37 12.17 0.82
CA GLU A 27 -4.75 12.73 2.12
C GLU A 27 -3.89 12.14 3.23
N VAL A 28 -3.59 12.96 4.24
CA VAL A 28 -2.99 12.53 5.50
C VAL A 28 -3.98 12.84 6.62
N ILE A 29 -4.46 11.80 7.29
CA ILE A 29 -5.48 11.87 8.34
C ILE A 29 -4.79 11.62 9.69
N PRO A 30 -4.63 12.65 10.54
CA PRO A 30 -4.10 12.46 11.89
C PRO A 30 -5.07 11.63 12.72
N VAL A 31 -4.59 10.52 13.30
CA VAL A 31 -5.38 9.67 14.21
C VAL A 31 -5.04 9.98 15.66
N SER A 32 -3.76 10.19 15.96
CA SER A 32 -3.26 10.60 17.27
C SER A 32 -1.92 11.33 17.13
N GLN A 33 -1.33 11.78 18.24
CA GLN A 33 0.00 12.42 18.24
C GLN A 33 1.12 11.53 17.67
N SER A 34 0.92 10.21 17.63
CA SER A 34 1.90 9.23 17.16
C SER A 34 1.39 8.36 16.02
N MET A 35 0.21 8.65 15.44
CA MET A 35 -0.38 7.83 14.39
C MET A 35 -1.06 8.68 13.32
N ASN A 36 -0.69 8.42 12.07
CA ASN A 36 -1.31 9.03 10.89
C ASN A 36 -1.78 7.91 9.96
N THR A 37 -2.93 8.13 9.31
CA THR A 37 -3.40 7.32 8.19
C THR A 37 -3.13 8.07 6.89
N TYR A 38 -2.54 7.38 5.92
CA TYR A 38 -2.21 7.91 4.61
C TYR A 38 -3.14 7.27 3.58
N VAL A 39 -3.88 8.11 2.86
CA VAL A 39 -4.73 7.68 1.73
C VAL A 39 -3.89 7.77 0.46
N LEU A 40 -3.73 6.65 -0.22
CA LEU A 40 -2.86 6.47 -1.37
C LEU A 40 -3.70 6.15 -2.61
N LYS A 41 -3.49 6.91 -3.69
CA LYS A 41 -4.16 6.70 -4.97
C LYS A 41 -3.16 6.38 -6.07
N ALA A 42 -3.56 5.55 -7.02
CA ALA A 42 -2.71 5.24 -8.18
C ALA A 42 -2.34 6.53 -8.93
N ALA A 43 -1.04 6.81 -9.09
CA ALA A 43 -0.57 8.03 -9.74
C ALA A 43 -0.89 8.06 -11.25
N ASP A 44 -1.02 6.88 -11.84
CA ASP A 44 -1.32 6.63 -13.25
C ASP A 44 -2.83 6.46 -13.52
N GLY A 45 -3.67 6.54 -12.48
CA GLY A 45 -5.12 6.40 -12.58
C GLY A 45 -5.60 4.98 -12.88
N HIS A 46 -4.72 3.97 -12.81
CA HIS A 46 -5.10 2.57 -13.00
C HIS A 46 -5.70 1.94 -11.74
N GLU A 47 -6.48 0.87 -11.93
CA GLU A 47 -6.99 0.05 -10.84
C GLU A 47 -5.83 -0.56 -10.03
N LEU A 48 -6.03 -0.65 -8.71
CA LEU A 48 -5.04 -1.25 -7.83
C LEU A 48 -5.26 -2.74 -7.68
N ALA A 49 -4.20 -3.40 -7.23
CA ALA A 49 -4.24 -4.82 -6.94
C ALA A 49 -5.31 -5.18 -5.92
N TYR A 50 -6.17 -6.13 -6.27
CA TYR A 50 -7.04 -6.73 -5.27
C TYR A 50 -6.21 -7.36 -4.14
N PHE A 51 -6.63 -7.15 -2.90
CA PHE A 51 -6.00 -7.73 -1.72
C PHE A 51 -7.07 -8.25 -0.74
N GLU A 52 -6.69 -9.24 0.07
CA GLU A 52 -7.52 -9.73 1.16
C GLU A 52 -7.23 -8.95 2.45
N ALA A 53 -8.24 -8.79 3.30
CA ALA A 53 -8.07 -8.11 4.58
C ALA A 53 -6.94 -8.77 5.40
N GLY A 54 -6.03 -7.96 5.94
CA GLY A 54 -4.84 -8.46 6.63
C GLY A 54 -3.60 -8.65 5.74
N ALA A 55 -3.68 -8.29 4.46
CA ALA A 55 -2.51 -8.19 3.59
C ALA A 55 -1.56 -7.05 4.01
N TYR A 56 -0.29 -7.22 3.67
CA TYR A 56 0.75 -6.22 3.83
C TYR A 56 1.17 -5.70 2.46
N ILE A 57 1.59 -4.44 2.39
CA ILE A 57 2.15 -3.84 1.19
C ILE A 57 3.57 -3.33 1.48
N PRO A 58 4.56 -3.67 0.65
CA PRO A 58 5.87 -3.06 0.73
C PRO A 58 5.77 -1.57 0.39
N VAL A 59 6.31 -0.72 1.26
CA VAL A 59 6.51 0.71 1.02
C VAL A 59 8.00 0.95 0.85
N PHE A 60 8.38 1.58 -0.26
CA PHE A 60 9.75 1.99 -0.52
C PHE A 60 9.92 3.45 -0.13
N VAL A 61 10.77 3.71 0.88
CA VAL A 61 11.07 5.04 1.40
C VAL A 61 12.51 5.37 1.08
N ASN A 62 12.76 6.47 0.37
CA ASN A 62 14.13 6.96 0.15
C ASN A 62 14.52 7.90 1.29
N VAL A 63 15.58 7.55 2.03
CA VAL A 63 16.14 8.39 3.09
C VAL A 63 17.62 8.61 2.80
N ASP A 64 18.00 9.86 2.57
CA ASP A 64 19.38 10.26 2.24
C ASP A 64 20.01 9.45 1.09
N GLY A 65 19.23 9.16 0.05
CA GLY A 65 19.67 8.38 -1.11
C GLY A 65 19.64 6.86 -0.91
N ASN A 66 19.33 6.37 0.29
CA ASN A 66 19.16 4.96 0.58
C ASN A 66 17.69 4.58 0.51
N GLU A 67 17.34 3.68 -0.42
CA GLU A 67 16.00 3.12 -0.49
C GLU A 67 15.82 2.02 0.57
N ILE A 68 14.80 2.19 1.40
CA ILE A 68 14.48 1.26 2.49
C ILE A 68 13.06 0.75 2.27
N GLU A 69 12.94 -0.57 2.17
CA GLU A 69 11.65 -1.26 2.06
C GLU A 69 11.09 -1.59 3.46
N ARG A 70 9.84 -1.23 3.72
CA ARG A 70 9.13 -1.64 4.93
C ARG A 70 7.72 -2.13 4.63
N PRO A 71 7.31 -3.28 5.18
CA PRO A 71 5.94 -3.73 5.05
C PRO A 71 5.02 -2.91 5.96
N TYR A 72 3.88 -2.47 5.42
CA TYR A 72 2.79 -1.89 6.19
C TYR A 72 1.50 -2.65 5.95
N SER A 73 0.70 -2.85 6.99
CA SER A 73 -0.61 -3.47 6.86
C SER A 73 -1.55 -2.53 6.09
N LEU A 74 -2.29 -3.08 5.14
CA LEU A 74 -3.38 -2.36 4.48
C LEU A 74 -4.53 -2.21 5.50
N SER A 75 -4.90 -0.97 5.79
CA SER A 75 -6.04 -0.65 6.66
C SER A 75 -7.34 -0.44 5.89
N SER A 76 -7.28 -0.43 4.56
CA SER A 76 -8.43 -0.26 3.67
C SER A 76 -9.21 -1.57 3.50
N SER A 77 -10.49 -1.45 3.14
CA SER A 77 -11.30 -2.60 2.72
C SER A 77 -10.94 -3.04 1.30
N PRO A 78 -11.13 -4.32 0.93
CA PRO A 78 -10.91 -4.80 -0.44
C PRO A 78 -11.69 -3.99 -1.49
N LYS A 79 -12.90 -3.52 -1.17
CA LYS A 79 -13.71 -2.70 -2.08
C LYS A 79 -13.02 -1.38 -2.47
N GLN A 80 -12.24 -0.78 -1.56
CA GLN A 80 -11.50 0.45 -1.87
C GLN A 80 -10.36 0.22 -2.85
N SER A 81 -9.81 -1.00 -2.92
CA SER A 81 -8.80 -1.34 -3.94
C SER A 81 -9.34 -1.28 -5.36
N GLU A 82 -10.60 -1.70 -5.55
CA GLU A 82 -11.31 -1.62 -6.83
C GLU A 82 -11.52 -0.16 -7.27
N GLU A 83 -11.59 0.77 -6.31
CA GLU A 83 -11.66 2.22 -6.57
C GLU A 83 -10.28 2.89 -6.72
N GLY A 84 -9.20 2.10 -6.74
CA GLY A 84 -7.83 2.59 -6.87
C GLY A 84 -7.31 3.30 -5.61
N ILE A 85 -7.85 2.95 -4.43
CA ILE A 85 -7.51 3.55 -3.14
C ILE A 85 -6.93 2.50 -2.19
N TYR A 86 -5.75 2.80 -1.64
CA TYR A 86 -5.23 2.13 -0.44
C TYR A 86 -5.18 3.07 0.74
N THR A 87 -5.29 2.51 1.94
CA THR A 87 -4.94 3.22 3.16
C THR A 87 -3.92 2.43 3.96
N ILE A 88 -2.92 3.14 4.49
CA ILE A 88 -1.99 2.59 5.48
C ILE A 88 -2.01 3.46 6.72
N THR A 89 -1.94 2.83 7.89
CA THR A 89 -1.82 3.56 9.16
C THR A 89 -0.42 3.34 9.73
N VAL A 90 0.35 4.43 9.83
CA VAL A 90 1.73 4.40 10.33
C VAL A 90 1.75 4.92 11.76
N LYS A 91 2.22 4.08 12.68
CA LYS A 91 2.50 4.47 14.06
C LYS A 91 3.98 4.83 14.20
N LYS A 92 4.29 5.97 14.80
CA LYS A 92 5.64 6.32 15.25
C LYS A 92 6.11 5.27 16.24
N ALA A 93 7.29 4.72 15.99
CA ALA A 93 7.98 3.88 16.97
C ALA A 93 9.00 4.76 17.70
N ASP A 94 9.16 4.54 18.99
CA ASP A 94 10.23 5.21 19.74
C ASP A 94 11.60 4.78 19.18
N GLY A 95 12.44 5.75 18.82
CA GLY A 95 13.67 5.50 18.04
C GLY A 95 13.44 4.96 16.61
N GLY A 96 12.21 4.93 16.11
CA GLY A 96 11.86 4.36 14.81
C GLY A 96 12.28 5.23 13.64
N TYR A 97 13.33 4.84 12.94
CA TYR A 97 13.89 5.63 11.83
C TYR A 97 12.87 5.91 10.70
N ILE A 98 12.25 4.86 10.14
CA ILE A 98 11.37 5.01 8.96
C ILE A 98 10.00 5.60 9.32
N SER A 99 9.38 5.17 10.41
CA SER A 99 8.07 5.69 10.79
C SER A 99 8.11 7.16 11.21
N ASN A 100 9.20 7.61 11.86
CA ASN A 100 9.39 9.03 12.14
C ASN A 100 9.65 9.81 10.85
N TYR A 101 10.50 9.30 9.96
CA TYR A 101 10.73 9.92 8.66
C TYR A 101 9.43 10.14 7.87
N ILE A 102 8.58 9.11 7.76
CA ILE A 102 7.28 9.22 7.07
C ILE A 102 6.41 10.30 7.72
N HIS A 103 6.33 10.34 9.05
CA HIS A 103 5.53 11.35 9.75
C HIS A 103 6.03 12.78 9.54
N GLU A 104 7.33 12.97 9.36
CA GLU A 104 7.95 14.29 9.23
C GLU A 104 7.98 14.79 7.78
N ASN A 105 8.01 13.88 6.80
CA ASN A 105 8.30 14.23 5.40
C ASN A 105 7.11 14.00 4.45
N TRP A 106 6.20 13.08 4.76
CA TRP A 106 5.07 12.77 3.88
C TRP A 106 3.89 13.72 4.10
N LYS A 107 3.40 14.28 2.99
CA LYS A 107 2.23 15.17 2.93
C LYS A 107 1.36 14.84 1.71
N ALA A 108 0.14 15.35 1.71
CA ALA A 108 -0.74 15.23 0.55
C ALA A 108 -0.07 15.84 -0.69
N GLY A 109 -0.18 15.15 -1.83
CA GLY A 109 0.48 15.47 -3.09
C GLY A 109 1.82 14.79 -3.31
N ASP A 110 2.44 14.21 -2.28
CA ASP A 110 3.73 13.52 -2.44
C ASP A 110 3.57 12.20 -3.22
N LEU A 111 4.59 11.88 -4.02
CA LEU A 111 4.72 10.60 -4.70
C LEU A 111 5.44 9.60 -3.79
N VAL A 112 4.86 8.42 -3.64
CA VAL A 112 5.44 7.29 -2.91
C VAL A 112 5.43 6.05 -3.77
N THR A 113 6.31 5.10 -3.50
CA THR A 113 6.38 3.85 -4.26
C THR A 113 5.93 2.68 -3.38
N LEU A 114 4.98 1.90 -3.88
CA LEU A 114 4.47 0.70 -3.25
C LEU A 114 4.84 -0.55 -4.06
N GLY A 115 5.00 -1.69 -3.40
CA GLY A 115 5.05 -2.99 -4.05
C GLY A 115 3.65 -3.59 -4.24
N GLY A 116 3.59 -4.83 -4.73
CA GLY A 116 2.34 -5.60 -4.75
C GLY A 116 1.93 -6.06 -3.34
N PRO A 117 0.61 -6.16 -3.05
CA PRO A 117 0.13 -6.68 -1.77
C PRO A 117 0.54 -8.15 -1.58
N GLN A 118 0.98 -8.47 -0.37
CA GLN A 118 1.34 -9.81 0.09
C GLN A 118 0.30 -10.29 1.11
N ASN A 119 -0.40 -11.37 0.79
CA ASN A 119 -1.36 -11.99 1.71
C ASN A 119 -0.61 -12.75 2.82
N SER A 120 -1.06 -12.59 4.06
CA SER A 120 -0.44 -13.19 5.25
C SER A 120 -0.48 -14.73 5.23
N GLU A 121 -1.40 -15.35 4.49
CA GLU A 121 -1.49 -16.81 4.35
C GLU A 121 -0.30 -17.45 3.64
N SER A 122 0.58 -16.67 2.97
CA SER A 122 1.77 -17.20 2.30
C SER A 122 2.99 -17.34 3.23
N TYR A 123 2.91 -16.95 4.51
CA TYR A 123 4.07 -16.96 5.43
C TYR A 123 4.24 -18.28 6.22
N ASN A 124 3.41 -19.30 6.02
CA ASN A 124 3.46 -20.53 6.82
C ASN A 124 3.43 -21.85 6.01
N SER A 125 4.10 -21.91 4.86
CA SER A 125 4.32 -23.16 4.11
C SER A 125 5.80 -23.53 4.07
#